data_AF-A0A7Y3DAA4-F1
#
_entry.id   AF-A0A7Y3DAA4-F1
#
_cell.length_a   1.000
_cell.length_b   1.000
_cell.length_c   1.000
_cell.angle_alpha   90.00
_cell.angle_beta   90.00
_cell.angle_gamma   90.00
#
_symmetry.space_group_name_H-M   'P 1'
#
loop_
_entity.id
_entity.type
_entity.pdbx_description
1 polymer ?
#
loop_
_entity_poly.entity_id
_entity_poly.type
_entity_poly.pdbx_seq_one_letter_code
_entity_poly.pdbx_strand_id
1 'polypeptide(L)' 'ACDRLALLADGRIDAVGAPAEVLTSERVERVFGLPAQVVAGPDGAPLIVPGPV' A
#
# COMPACT_ATOMS: atom_id res chain seq x y z
N ALA A 1 0.22 14.10 -0.95
CA ALA A 1 -0.98 13.33 -0.56
C ALA A 1 -1.93 13.23 -1.76
N CYS A 2 -2.74 12.17 -1.83
CA CYS A 2 -3.76 11.99 -2.86
C CYS A 2 -5.07 11.53 -2.21
N ASP A 3 -6.21 11.86 -2.82
CA ASP A 3 -7.52 11.43 -2.32
C ASP A 3 -7.88 10.02 -2.78
N ARG A 4 -7.32 9.60 -3.93
CA ARG A 4 -7.50 8.27 -4.52
C ARG A 4 -6.18 7.69 -4.99
N LEU A 5 -6.00 6.40 -4.75
CA LEU A 5 -4.82 5.62 -5.11
C LEU A 5 -5.24 4.41 -5.94
N ALA A 6 -4.48 4.09 -6.98
CA ALA A 6 -4.62 2.87 -7.77
C ALA A 6 -3.36 2.02 -7.58
N LEU A 7 -3.54 0.79 -7.11
CA LEU A 7 -2.46 -0.20 -7.02
C LEU A 7 -2.48 -1.06 -8.29
N LEU A 8 -1.34 -1.14 -8.98
CA LEU A 8 -1.20 -1.92 -10.21
C LEU A 8 -0.30 -3.13 -9.99
N ALA A 9 -0.72 -4.27 -10.55
CA ALA A 9 0.03 -5.50 -10.62
C ALA A 9 -0.27 -6.19 -11.96
N ASP A 10 0.75 -6.80 -12.59
CA ASP A 10 0.61 -7.57 -13.83
C ASP A 10 -0.13 -6.84 -14.96
N GLY A 11 0.12 -5.53 -15.10
CA GLY A 11 -0.50 -4.67 -16.11
C GLY A 11 -2.00 -4.41 -15.87
N ARG A 12 -2.52 -4.71 -14.68
CA ARG A 12 -3.92 -4.52 -14.28
C ARG A 12 -4.01 -3.76 -12.97
N ILE A 13 -5.19 -3.19 -12.72
CA ILE A 13 -5.52 -2.58 -11.44
C ILE A 13 -5.89 -3.70 -10.45
N ASP A 14 -5.14 -3.81 -9.35
CA ASP A 14 -5.43 -4.71 -8.23
C ASP A 14 -6.47 -4.08 -7.29
N ALA A 15 -6.32 -2.79 -6.97
CA ALA A 15 -7.25 -2.06 -6.11
C ALA A 15 -7.26 -0.55 -6.39
N VAL A 16 -8.42 0.10 -6.21
CA VAL A 16 -8.59 1.57 -6.29
C VAL A 16 -9.50 2.05 -5.18
N GLY A 17 -9.12 3.12 -4.49
CA GLY A 17 -9.86 3.66 -3.35
C GLY A 17 -9.09 4.76 -2.63
N ALA A 18 -9.50 5.08 -1.41
CA ALA A 18 -8.70 5.95 -0.55
C ALA A 18 -7.36 5.28 -0.20
N PRO A 19 -6.29 6.04 0.05
CA PRO A 19 -4.97 5.46 0.35
C PRO A 19 -4.99 4.45 1.50
N ALA A 20 -5.75 4.73 2.57
CA ALA A 20 -5.88 3.83 3.72
C ALA A 20 -6.68 2.54 3.43
N GLU A 21 -7.53 2.55 2.40
CA GLU A 21 -8.27 1.36 1.96
C GLU A 21 -7.46 0.51 0.99
N VAL A 22 -6.56 1.13 0.21
CA VAL A 22 -5.77 0.45 -0.82
C VAL A 22 -4.46 -0.10 -0.25
N LEU A 23 -3.75 0.70 0.54
CA LEU A 23 -2.45 0.33 1.10
C LEU A 23 -2.63 -0.51 2.36
N THR A 24 -2.67 -1.82 2.18
CA THR A 24 -2.61 -2.83 3.24
C THR A 24 -1.32 -3.63 3.11
N SER A 25 -0.74 -4.13 4.20
CA SER A 25 0.47 -4.97 4.15
C SER A 25 0.33 -6.11 3.15
N GLU A 26 -0.76 -6.88 3.20
CA GLU A 26 -1.02 -8.01 2.29
C GLU A 26 -0.93 -7.62 0.80
N ARG A 27 -1.60 -6.53 0.41
CA ARG A 27 -1.57 -6.03 -0.99
C ARG A 27 -0.19 -5.53 -1.38
N VAL A 28 0.49 -4.78 -0.52
CA VAL A 28 1.83 -4.27 -0.80
C VAL A 28 2.80 -5.44 -0.98
N GLU A 29 2.78 -6.42 -0.10
CA GLU A 29 3.62 -7.62 -0.20
C GLU A 29 3.35 -8.39 -1.50
N ARG A 30 2.09 -8.60 -1.85
CA ARG A 30 1.70 -9.29 -3.08
C ARG A 30 2.18 -8.55 -4.34
N VAL A 31 2.03 -7.23 -4.38
CA VAL A 31 2.31 -6.43 -5.59
C VAL A 31 3.79 -6.12 -5.76
N PHE A 32 4.51 -5.86 -4.66
CA PHE A 32 5.93 -5.50 -4.70
C PHE A 32 6.87 -6.70 -4.44
N GLY A 33 6.33 -7.85 -4.03
CA GLY A 33 7.09 -9.09 -3.85
C GLY A 33 8.09 -9.05 -2.70
N LEU A 34 7.89 -8.17 -1.70
CA LEU A 34 8.76 -7.99 -0.56
C LEU A 34 7.97 -7.80 0.74
N PRO A 35 8.45 -8.31 1.89
CA PRO A 35 7.81 -8.10 3.18
C PRO A 35 7.70 -6.61 3.52
N ALA A 36 6.51 -6.16 3.88
CA ALA A 36 6.24 -4.75 4.15
C ALA A 36 5.14 -4.58 5.18
N GLN A 37 5.27 -3.57 6.03
CA GLN A 37 4.21 -3.16 6.93
C GLN A 37 3.63 -1.82 6.49
N VAL A 38 2.31 -1.70 6.55
CA VAL A 38 1.63 -0.41 6.39
C VAL A 38 1.21 0.11 7.75
N VAL A 39 1.71 1.30 8.10
CA VAL A 39 1.45 1.97 9.38
C VAL A 39 0.86 3.35 9.16
N ALA A 40 0.16 3.89 10.16
CA ALA A 40 -0.31 5.27 10.10
C ALA A 40 0.85 6.25 10.31
N GLY A 41 1.00 7.21 9.40
CA GLY A 41 1.96 8.29 9.50
C GLY A 41 1.51 9.41 10.46
N PRO A 42 2.41 10.36 10.79
CA PRO A 42 2.12 11.47 11.70
C PRO A 42 0.97 12.38 11.24
N ASP A 43 0.75 12.46 9.93
CA ASP A 43 -0.31 13.22 9.28
C ASP A 43 -1.56 12.36 8.95
N GLY A 44 -1.57 11.11 9.40
CA GLY A 44 -2.63 10.14 9.11
C GLY A 44 -2.51 9.46 7.74
N ALA A 45 -1.55 9.87 6.89
CA ALA A 45 -1.30 9.18 5.63
C ALA A 45 -0.61 7.83 5.88
N PRO A 46 -0.92 6.78 5.12
CA PRO A 46 -0.24 5.50 5.25
C PRO A 46 1.25 5.62 4.89
N LEU A 47 2.11 5.06 5.74
CA LEU A 47 3.54 4.86 5.50
C LEU A 47 3.82 3.38 5.27
N ILE A 48 4.61 3.08 4.23
CA ILE A 48 5.08 1.73 3.93
C ILE A 48 6.50 1.61 4.49
N VAL A 49 6.73 0.64 5.37
CA VAL A 49 8.05 0.36 5.95
C VAL A 49 8.49 -1.06 5.58
N PRO A 50 9.78 -1.30 5.33
CA PRO A 50 10.30 -2.65 5.12
C PRO A 50 9.96 -3.57 6.31
N GLY A 51 9.49 -4.78 6.01
CA GLY A 51 9.26 -5.80 7.03
C GLY A 51 10.58 -6.31 7.63
N PRO A 52 10.53 -6.96 8.80
CA PRO A 52 11.70 -7.64 9.35
C PRO A 52 12.23 -8.68 8.35
N VAL A 53 13.56 -8.81 8.29
CA VAL A 53 14.27 -9.84 7.50
C VAL A 53 14.18 -11.22 8.14
#